data_AF-X0V3X2-F1
#
_entry.id   AF-X0V3X2-F1
#
_cell.length_a   1.000
_cell.length_b   1.000
_cell.length_c   1.000
_cell.angle_alpha   90.00
_cell.angle_beta   90.00
_cell.angle_gamma   90.00
#
_symmetry.space_group_name_H-M   'P 1'
#
loop_
_entity.id
_entity.type
_entity.pdbx_description
1 polymer ?
#
loop_
_entity_poly.entity_id
_entity_poly.type
_entity_poly.pdbx_seq_one_letter_code
_entity_poly.pdbx_strand_id
1 'polypeptide(L)' 'IGGEDIANAMDLRSFGIKERTWIHKLQYRRRDYTLLAFGLILLIASTVITKVYGLGGLWIPEWFIALAP' A
#
# COMPACT_ATOMS: atom_id res chain seq x y z
N ILE A 1 20.71 29.80 -13.11
CA ILE A 1 21.37 28.61 -12.53
C ILE A 1 20.90 27.42 -13.34
N GLY A 2 21.81 26.85 -14.13
CA GLY A 2 21.50 25.85 -15.15
C GLY A 2 21.64 24.43 -14.61
N GLY A 3 21.01 23.46 -15.27
CA GLY A 3 21.16 22.03 -14.92
C GLY A 3 22.59 21.52 -15.08
N GLU A 4 23.40 22.16 -15.93
CA GLU A 4 24.82 21.87 -16.13
C GLU A 4 25.65 22.11 -14.87
N ASP A 5 25.41 23.23 -14.16
CA ASP A 5 26.09 23.54 -12.91
C ASP A 5 25.84 22.44 -11.86
N ILE A 6 24.60 21.94 -11.81
CA ILE A 6 24.18 20.87 -10.90
C ILE A 6 24.81 19.54 -11.32
N ALA A 7 24.83 19.22 -12.62
CA ALA A 7 25.44 18.01 -13.16
C ALA A 7 26.94 17.96 -12.91
N ASN A 8 27.66 19.06 -13.16
CA ASN A 8 29.09 19.16 -12.91
C ASN A 8 29.39 19.04 -11.39
N ALA A 9 28.58 19.68 -10.54
CA ALA A 9 28.70 19.54 -9.10
C ALA A 9 28.37 18.13 -8.57
N MET A 10 27.57 17.35 -9.31
CA MET A 10 27.29 15.94 -9.03
C MET A 10 28.45 15.04 -9.45
N ASP A 11 29.02 15.27 -10.63
CA ASP A 11 30.14 14.48 -11.14
C ASP A 11 31.40 14.66 -10.27
N LEU A 12 31.70 15.90 -9.85
CA LEU A 12 32.77 16.22 -8.90
C LEU A 12 32.64 15.52 -7.53
N ARG A 13 31.42 15.13 -7.15
CA ARG A 13 31.14 14.39 -5.91
C ARG A 13 30.99 12.89 -6.15
N SER A 14 31.34 12.42 -7.34
CA SER A 14 31.28 11.00 -7.71
C SER A 14 29.88 10.41 -7.52
N PHE A 15 28.83 11.22 -7.75
CA PHE A 15 27.46 10.76 -7.63
C PHE A 15 27.17 9.73 -8.74
N GLY A 16 27.19 8.43 -8.38
CA GLY A 16 26.70 7.33 -9.23
C GLY A 16 27.69 6.18 -9.41
N ILE A 17 28.90 6.33 -8.87
CA ILE A 17 30.00 5.36 -9.02
C ILE A 17 29.83 4.13 -8.11
N LYS A 18 29.13 4.28 -6.97
CA LYS A 18 28.90 3.22 -5.98
C LYS A 18 27.41 3.06 -5.67
N GLU A 19 27.04 1.91 -5.11
CA GLU A 19 25.69 1.64 -4.63
C GLU A 19 25.20 2.73 -3.67
N ARG A 20 23.95 3.15 -3.86
CA ARG A 20 23.37 4.25 -3.09
C ARG A 20 22.80 3.73 -1.78
N THR A 21 23.16 4.41 -0.70
CA THR A 21 22.51 4.24 0.60
C THR A 21 21.48 5.34 0.82
N TRP A 22 20.41 5.02 1.54
CA TRP A 22 19.38 5.98 1.92
C TRP A 22 19.88 6.81 3.10
N ILE A 23 20.05 8.12 2.90
CA ILE A 23 20.45 9.06 3.97
C ILE A 23 19.33 9.18 5.01
N HIS A 24 18.07 9.21 4.56
CA HIS A 24 16.92 9.26 5.45
C HIS A 24 16.26 7.89 5.55
N LYS A 25 16.24 7.35 6.76
CA LYS A 25 15.56 6.09 7.06
C LYS A 25 14.09 6.37 7.37
N LEU A 26 13.18 5.77 6.60
CA LEU A 26 11.76 5.81 6.92
C LEU A 26 11.52 4.96 8.19
N GLN A 27 11.00 5.58 9.23
CA GLN A 27 10.67 4.91 10.49
C GLN A 27 9.17 4.98 10.73
N TYR A 28 8.56 3.83 10.97
CA TYR A 28 7.16 3.75 11.34
C TYR A 28 6.93 4.50 12.65
N ARG A 29 5.99 5.44 12.63
CA ARG A 29 5.53 6.15 13.81
C ARG A 29 4.31 5.44 14.38
N ARG A 30 4.00 5.75 15.65
CA ARG A 30 2.80 5.21 16.33
C ARG A 30 1.51 5.43 15.51
N ARG A 31 1.42 6.55 14.79
CA ARG A 31 0.28 6.89 13.92
C ARG A 31 0.09 5.88 12.77
N ASP A 32 1.18 5.41 12.18
CA ASP A 32 1.14 4.43 11.11
C ASP A 32 0.58 3.09 11.62
N TYR A 33 0.96 2.69 12.84
CA TYR A 33 0.38 1.53 13.50
C TYR A 33 -1.10 1.72 13.84
N THR A 34 -1.53 2.91 14.26
CA THR A 34 -2.96 3.16 14.51
C THR A 34 -3.79 3.10 13.23
N LEU A 35 -3.25 3.58 12.11
CA LEU A 35 -3.92 3.49 10.81
C LEU A 35 -4.02 2.04 10.32
N LEU A 36 -2.95 1.25 10.50
CA LEU A 36 -2.95 -0.17 10.19
C LEU A 36 -3.98 -0.94 11.03
N ALA A 37 -3.98 -0.71 12.35
CA ALA A 37 -4.95 -1.34 13.25
C ALA A 37 -6.39 -0.95 12.88
N PHE A 38 -6.64 0.31 12.57
CA PHE A 38 -7.95 0.80 12.16
C PHE A 38 -8.42 0.11 10.86
N GLY A 39 -7.57 0.04 9.83
CA GLY A 39 -7.90 -0.66 8.58
C GLY A 39 -8.19 -2.14 8.79
N LEU A 40 -7.40 -2.81 9.63
CA LEU A 40 -7.62 -4.22 9.98
C LEU A 40 -8.95 -4.43 10.71
N ILE A 41 -9.27 -3.57 11.67
CA ILE A 41 -10.56 -3.61 12.39
C ILE A 41 -11.72 -3.43 11.43
N LEU A 42 -11.65 -2.46 10.51
CA LEU A 42 -12.69 -2.24 9.52
C LEU A 42 -12.91 -3.47 8.64
N LEU A 43 -11.84 -4.09 8.15
CA LEU A 43 -11.91 -5.31 7.33
C LEU A 43 -12.58 -6.47 8.08
N ILE A 44 -12.16 -6.70 9.31
CA ILE A 44 -12.72 -7.78 10.15
C ILE A 44 -14.18 -7.48 10.44
N ALA A 45 -14.48 -6.25 10.87
CA ALA A 45 -15.84 -5.83 11.19
C ALA A 45 -16.76 -5.99 9.98
N SER A 46 -16.36 -5.51 8.80
CA SER A 46 -17.17 -5.65 7.58
C SER A 46 -17.40 -7.11 7.22
N THR A 47 -16.36 -7.94 7.28
CA THR A 47 -16.45 -9.37 6.93
C THR A 47 -17.36 -10.13 7.89
N VAL A 48 -17.22 -9.87 9.20
CA VAL A 48 -18.06 -10.50 10.23
C VAL A 48 -19.50 -10.04 10.12
N ILE A 49 -19.75 -8.74 9.95
CA ILE A 49 -21.09 -8.18 9.76
C ILE A 49 -21.74 -8.82 8.53
N THR A 50 -21.05 -8.84 7.39
CA THR A 50 -21.56 -9.43 6.16
C THR A 50 -21.89 -10.93 6.32
N LYS A 51 -21.04 -11.69 7.01
CA LYS A 51 -21.26 -13.13 7.25
C LYS A 51 -22.40 -13.41 8.22
N VAL A 52 -22.54 -12.61 9.28
CA VAL A 52 -23.56 -12.80 10.33
C VAL A 52 -24.93 -12.33 9.87
N TYR A 53 -25.01 -11.17 9.22
CA TYR A 53 -26.28 -10.60 8.76
C TYR A 53 -26.69 -11.07 7.35
N GLY A 54 -25.87 -11.91 6.69
CA GLY A 54 -26.15 -12.40 5.35
C GLY A 54 -26.18 -11.31 4.27
N LEU A 55 -25.73 -10.09 4.59
CA LEU A 55 -25.81 -8.88 3.75
C LEU A 55 -24.78 -8.84 2.60
N GLY A 56 -24.22 -9.98 2.21
CA GLY A 56 -23.22 -10.03 1.15
C GLY A 56 -23.09 -11.39 0.50
N GLY A 57 -24.23 -12.02 0.21
CA GLY A 57 -24.27 -12.79 -1.02
C GLY A 57 -23.84 -11.86 -2.16
N LEU A 58 -22.78 -12.22 -2.90
CA LEU A 58 -22.60 -11.68 -4.23
C LEU A 58 -23.97 -11.82 -4.92
N TRP A 59 -24.50 -10.73 -5.48
CA TRP A 59 -25.74 -10.80 -6.26
C TRP A 59 -25.43 -11.63 -7.50
N ILE A 60 -25.53 -12.94 -7.34
CA ILE A 60 -25.34 -13.93 -8.39
C ILE A 60 -26.75 -14.44 -8.66
N PRO A 61 -27.24 -14.26 -9.89
CA PRO A 61 -28.50 -14.87 -10.27
C PRO A 61 -28.43 -16.39 -10.07
N GLU A 62 -29.49 -16.97 -9.50
CA GLU A 62 -29.65 -18.43 -9.27
C GLU A 62 -29.27 -19.27 -10.51
N TRP A 63 -29.58 -18.76 -11.71
CA TRP A 63 -29.25 -19.42 -12.98
C TRP A 63 -27.75 -19.62 -13.22
N PHE A 64 -26.89 -18.76 -12.66
CA PHE A 64 -25.44 -18.85 -12.81
C PHE A 64 -24.83 -19.86 -11.82
N ILE A 65 -25.42 -20.01 -10.64
CA ILE A 65 -25.02 -21.03 -9.65
C ILE A 65 -25.39 -22.44 -10.14
N ALA A 66 -26.56 -22.57 -10.78
CA ALA A 66 -27.02 -23.84 -11.35
C ALA A 66 -26.15 -24.37 -12.51
N LEU A 67 -25.26 -23.55 -13.05
CA LEU A 67 -24.31 -23.93 -14.11
C LEU A 67 -22.94 -24.36 -13.55
N ALA A 68 -22.70 -24.20 -12.24
CA ALA A 68 -21.47 -24.68 -11.61
C ALA A 68 -21.52 -26.21 -11.43
N PRO A 69 -20.48 -26.96 -11.83
CA PRO A 69 -20.43 -28.42 -11.79
C PRO A 69 -20.36 -29.01 -10.37
#